data_AF-A0A3B5LI04-F1
#
_entry.id   AF-A0A3B5LI04-F1
#
_cell.length_a   1.000
_cell.length_b   1.000
_cell.length_c   1.000
_cell.angle_alpha   90.00
_cell.angle_beta   90.00
_cell.angle_gamma   90.00
#
_symmetry.space_group_name_H-M   'P 1'
#
loop_
_entity.id
_entity.type
_entity.pdbx_description
1 polymer ?
#
loop_
_entity_poly.entity_id
_entity_poly.type
_entity_poly.pdbx_seq_one_letter_code
_entity_poly.pdbx_strand_id
1 'polypeptide(L)'
;MANPKRREALERAGSDIVTVCGQVTTFKTVKALSRETRDQRAAEGTLAYVSERGGELYIRARNGWRKIQVCTADIPSTAVLSVRLALAVSGTNVALSRLRLFLPLTSPPLLALNAPLKGDMRGIRGADFLCYQQARSVGLTATYRAFLSSHLQDLATIVRKADRNNLPVVNLRGEILFSTWTSIFSENAGMFNPLTPIYSFDGRNIMTEPAWPEKLVWHGSSKVGTRLTANYCEAWRTGDVAVTGQAALIRKRLQ
;
A
#
# COMPACT_ATOMS: atom_id res chain seq x y z
N MET A 1 -14.09 25.17 2.98
CA MET A 1 -14.04 25.27 4.45
C MET A 1 -14.06 23.86 5.03
N ALA A 2 -12.98 23.43 5.68
CA ALA A 2 -12.93 22.13 6.35
C ALA A 2 -13.77 22.19 7.64
N ASN A 3 -14.72 21.27 7.81
CA ASN A 3 -15.48 21.14 9.05
C ASN A 3 -14.56 20.55 10.14
N PRO A 4 -14.30 21.26 11.26
CA PRO A 4 -13.35 20.82 12.29
C PRO A 4 -13.75 19.49 13.00
N LYS A 5 -14.94 18.94 12.73
CA LYS A 5 -15.36 17.60 13.20
C LYS A 5 -15.12 16.47 12.20
N ARG A 6 -14.71 16.72 10.95
CA ARG A 6 -14.43 15.66 9.96
C ARG A 6 -12.92 15.54 9.73
N ARG A 7 -12.36 14.36 10.04
CA ARG A 7 -11.02 13.95 9.57
C ARG A 7 -10.99 13.74 8.06
N GLU A 8 -12.14 13.60 7.42
CA GLU A 8 -12.32 13.52 5.97
C GLU A 8 -12.11 14.89 5.31
N ALA A 9 -11.24 14.95 4.31
CA ALA A 9 -10.95 16.11 3.51
C ALA A 9 -11.13 15.79 2.03
N LEU A 10 -11.69 16.76 1.29
CA LEU A 10 -11.70 16.74 -0.17
C LEU A 10 -10.58 17.66 -0.62
N GLU A 11 -9.54 17.07 -1.22
CA GLU A 11 -8.29 17.77 -1.53
C GLU A 11 -8.09 17.85 -3.04
N ARG A 12 -7.39 18.89 -3.48
CA ARG A 12 -7.07 19.08 -4.90
C ARG A 12 -6.04 18.05 -5.34
N ALA A 13 -6.17 17.53 -6.56
CA ALA A 13 -5.26 16.51 -7.05
C ALA A 13 -3.82 17.04 -7.22
N GLY A 14 -3.63 18.36 -7.32
CA GLY A 14 -2.31 18.99 -7.34
C GLY A 14 -1.59 19.06 -5.98
N SER A 15 -2.24 18.67 -4.88
CA SER A 15 -1.67 18.72 -3.53
C SER A 15 -0.70 17.56 -3.26
N ASP A 16 0.40 17.85 -2.58
CA ASP A 16 1.38 16.86 -2.14
C ASP A 16 0.92 16.20 -0.82
N ILE A 17 0.31 15.02 -0.93
CA ILE A 17 -0.33 14.32 0.19
C ILE A 17 0.30 12.94 0.39
N VAL A 18 0.30 12.43 1.63
CA VAL A 18 0.87 11.13 1.96
C VAL A 18 0.14 10.02 1.22
N THR A 19 0.91 9.11 0.61
CA THR A 19 0.39 7.84 0.12
C THR A 19 0.89 6.71 1.02
N VAL A 20 -0.05 5.91 1.52
CA VAL A 20 0.23 4.77 2.39
C VAL A 20 0.19 3.49 1.56
N CYS A 21 1.00 2.51 1.96
CA CYS A 21 1.14 1.20 1.35
C CYS A 21 0.86 0.14 2.42
N GLY A 22 -0.01 -0.82 2.09
CA GLY A 22 -0.30 -1.96 2.94
C GLY A 22 0.34 -3.23 2.41
N GLN A 23 0.90 -4.03 3.31
CA GLN A 23 1.30 -5.39 2.97
C GLN A 23 0.07 -6.20 2.58
N VAL A 24 0.12 -6.81 1.39
CA VAL A 24 -0.87 -7.78 0.94
C VAL A 24 -0.28 -9.17 1.01
N THR A 25 -1.08 -10.11 1.47
CA THR A 25 -0.64 -11.49 1.64
C THR A 25 -0.28 -12.07 0.26
N THR A 26 0.91 -12.64 0.14
CA THR A 26 1.40 -13.35 -1.06
C THR A 26 1.53 -14.84 -0.79
N PHE A 27 1.32 -15.65 -1.80
CA PHE A 27 1.47 -17.09 -1.66
C PHE A 27 2.86 -17.52 -2.10
N LYS A 28 3.54 -18.31 -1.26
CA LYS A 28 4.87 -18.83 -1.61
C LYS A 28 4.81 -19.86 -2.74
N THR A 29 3.71 -20.61 -2.86
CA THR A 29 3.54 -21.69 -3.85
C THR A 29 2.12 -21.70 -4.40
N VAL A 30 1.94 -22.25 -5.61
CA VAL A 30 0.61 -22.48 -6.19
C VAL A 30 -0.23 -23.41 -5.30
N LYS A 31 0.40 -24.40 -4.64
CA LYS A 31 -0.29 -25.28 -3.68
C LYS A 31 -0.87 -24.49 -2.50
N ALA A 32 -0.15 -23.49 -1.98
CA ALA A 32 -0.64 -22.63 -0.90
C ALA A 32 -1.81 -21.76 -1.38
N LEU A 33 -1.73 -21.22 -2.60
CA LEU A 33 -2.83 -20.51 -3.26
C LEU A 33 -4.07 -21.41 -3.44
N SER A 34 -3.89 -22.63 -3.95
CA SER A 34 -4.97 -23.59 -4.17
C SER A 34 -5.62 -24.07 -2.88
N ARG A 35 -4.86 -24.25 -1.78
CA ARG A 35 -5.41 -24.62 -0.46
C ARG A 35 -6.36 -23.54 0.07
N GLU A 36 -5.96 -22.27 0.00
CA GLU A 36 -6.80 -21.14 0.41
C GLU A 36 -8.12 -21.04 -0.37
N THR A 37 -8.14 -21.55 -1.60
CA THR A 37 -9.32 -21.55 -2.48
C THR A 37 -10.35 -22.59 -2.06
N ARG A 38 -9.87 -23.72 -1.53
CA ARG A 38 -10.71 -24.82 -1.05
C ARG A 38 -11.56 -24.38 0.15
N ASP A 39 -11.07 -23.40 0.91
CA ASP A 39 -11.74 -22.83 2.08
C ASP A 39 -12.69 -21.65 1.73
N GLN A 40 -13.01 -21.42 0.44
CA GLN A 40 -13.89 -20.33 -0.06
C GLN A 40 -13.45 -18.89 0.30
N ARG A 41 -12.19 -18.66 0.65
CA ARG A 41 -11.72 -17.35 1.13
C ARG A 41 -11.42 -16.33 0.02
N ALA A 42 -11.36 -16.75 -1.25
CA ALA A 42 -11.07 -15.89 -2.40
C ALA A 42 -12.28 -15.76 -3.34
N ALA A 43 -12.80 -14.54 -3.50
CA ALA A 43 -13.89 -14.22 -4.43
C ALA A 43 -13.39 -14.23 -5.90
N GLU A 44 -14.29 -14.47 -6.85
CA GLU A 44 -14.00 -14.30 -8.28
C GLU A 44 -13.46 -12.90 -8.57
N GLY A 45 -12.45 -12.81 -9.44
CA GLY A 45 -11.74 -11.57 -9.75
C GLY A 45 -10.56 -11.25 -8.81
N THR A 46 -10.39 -11.97 -7.70
CA THR A 46 -9.23 -11.77 -6.79
C THR A 46 -7.92 -12.02 -7.53
N LEU A 47 -6.94 -11.13 -7.40
CA LEU A 47 -5.58 -11.30 -7.90
C LEU A 47 -4.67 -11.87 -6.81
N ALA A 48 -3.77 -12.78 -7.19
CA ALA A 48 -2.76 -13.34 -6.30
C ALA A 48 -1.40 -13.42 -6.99
N TYR A 49 -0.36 -12.96 -6.30
CA TYR A 49 1.02 -13.14 -6.72
C TYR A 49 1.62 -14.36 -6.03
N VAL A 50 2.23 -15.25 -6.81
CA VAL A 50 2.97 -16.41 -6.34
C VAL A 50 4.45 -16.17 -6.58
N SER A 51 5.25 -16.17 -5.51
CA SER A 51 6.67 -15.80 -5.59
C SER A 51 7.60 -16.94 -6.06
N GLU A 52 7.11 -18.17 -6.13
CA GLU A 52 7.87 -19.30 -6.70
C GLU A 52 8.18 -19.06 -8.19
N ARG A 53 9.28 -19.64 -8.69
CA ARG A 53 9.62 -19.70 -10.13
C ARG A 53 9.63 -18.36 -10.88
N GLY A 54 10.11 -17.29 -10.23
CA GLY A 54 10.33 -16.00 -10.90
C GLY A 54 9.15 -15.02 -10.84
N GLY A 55 8.08 -15.36 -10.11
CA GLY A 55 6.97 -14.44 -9.87
C GLY A 55 5.85 -14.56 -10.89
N GLU A 56 4.76 -15.21 -10.51
CA GLU A 56 3.62 -15.46 -11.38
C GLU A 56 2.36 -14.80 -10.83
N LEU A 57 1.62 -14.09 -11.68
CA LEU A 57 0.35 -13.47 -11.34
C LEU A 57 -0.81 -14.40 -11.69
N TYR A 58 -1.79 -14.51 -10.81
CA TYR A 58 -2.99 -15.31 -10.99
C TYR A 58 -4.25 -14.49 -10.73
N ILE A 59 -5.35 -14.86 -11.39
CA ILE A 59 -6.71 -14.37 -11.13
C ILE A 59 -7.65 -15.52 -10.79
N ARG A 60 -8.52 -15.32 -9.79
CA ARG A 60 -9.56 -16.28 -9.41
C ARG A 60 -10.71 -16.20 -10.42
N ALA A 61 -10.87 -17.23 -11.24
CA ALA A 61 -12.04 -17.47 -12.10
C ALA A 61 -13.01 -18.46 -11.44
N ARG A 62 -14.22 -18.68 -11.97
CA ARG A 62 -15.21 -19.64 -11.43
C ARG A 62 -14.63 -21.01 -11.08
N ASN A 63 -13.84 -21.58 -11.98
CA ASN A 63 -13.29 -22.94 -11.90
C ASN A 63 -11.87 -23.05 -11.32
N GLY A 64 -11.31 -21.97 -10.77
CA GLY A 64 -10.02 -22.02 -10.07
C GLY A 64 -9.16 -20.77 -10.31
N TRP A 65 -7.86 -20.89 -10.09
CA TRP A 65 -6.91 -19.82 -10.42
C TRP A 65 -6.41 -19.96 -11.85
N ARG A 66 -6.43 -18.86 -12.59
CA ARG A 66 -5.85 -18.77 -13.93
C ARG A 66 -4.60 -17.91 -13.88
N LYS A 67 -3.49 -18.44 -14.38
CA LYS A 67 -2.26 -17.68 -14.54
C LYS A 67 -2.49 -16.58 -15.56
N ILE A 68 -2.07 -15.36 -15.24
CA ILE A 68 -2.01 -14.23 -16.17
C ILE A 68 -0.59 -14.20 -16.71
N GLN A 69 -0.44 -14.37 -18.03
CA GLN A 69 0.82 -14.05 -18.70
C GLN A 69 1.00 -12.53 -18.65
N VAL A 70 1.98 -12.08 -17.87
CA VAL A 70 2.46 -10.71 -17.94
C VAL A 70 3.48 -10.68 -19.06
N CYS A 71 3.09 -10.16 -20.22
CA CYS A 71 4.04 -9.91 -21.29
C CYS A 71 5.00 -8.82 -20.82
N THR A 72 6.22 -9.20 -20.45
CA THR A 72 7.33 -8.26 -20.40
C THR A 72 7.66 -7.95 -21.85
N ALA A 73 7.34 -6.75 -22.33
CA ALA A 73 8.00 -6.25 -23.52
C ALA A 73 9.50 -6.30 -23.22
N ASP A 74 10.24 -7.06 -24.02
CA ASP A 74 11.66 -7.31 -23.83
C ASP A 74 12.42 -5.97 -23.75
N ILE A 75 12.83 -5.59 -22.54
CA ILE A 75 13.82 -4.54 -22.36
C ILE A 75 15.17 -5.22 -22.60
N PRO A 76 15.96 -4.79 -23.61
CA PRO A 76 17.21 -5.45 -23.94
C PRO A 76 18.17 -5.50 -22.73
N SER A 77 18.82 -6.65 -22.58
CA SER A 77 19.64 -7.13 -21.45
C SER A 77 20.86 -6.26 -21.08
N THR A 78 21.04 -5.10 -21.70
CA THR A 78 22.17 -4.20 -21.45
C THR A 78 21.97 -3.28 -20.23
N ALA A 79 20.72 -3.06 -19.78
CA ALA A 79 20.43 -2.21 -18.63
C ALA A 79 20.66 -2.89 -17.26
N VAL A 80 20.78 -4.23 -17.22
CA VAL A 80 20.89 -5.00 -15.98
C VAL A 80 22.34 -5.12 -15.48
N LEU A 81 23.32 -4.87 -16.36
CA LEU A 81 24.75 -5.02 -16.05
C LEU A 81 25.34 -3.76 -15.39
N SER A 82 24.82 -2.58 -15.73
CA SER A 82 25.30 -1.29 -15.21
C SER A 82 24.98 -1.08 -13.71
N VAL A 83 23.90 -1.69 -13.20
CA VAL A 83 23.57 -1.63 -11.76
C VAL A 83 24.48 -2.51 -10.92
N ARG A 84 24.95 -3.65 -11.48
CA ARG A 84 25.83 -4.59 -10.74
C ARG A 84 27.24 -4.04 -10.56
N LEU A 85 27.74 -3.23 -11.49
CA LEU A 85 29.08 -2.67 -11.40
C LEU A 85 29.17 -1.51 -10.39
N ALA A 86 28.09 -0.73 -10.24
CA ALA A 86 28.06 0.38 -9.27
C ALA A 86 28.12 -0.09 -7.80
N LEU A 87 27.63 -1.30 -7.50
CA LEU A 87 27.67 -1.90 -6.16
C LEU A 87 29.03 -2.54 -5.80
N ALA A 88 29.93 -2.73 -6.78
CA ALA A 88 31.23 -3.37 -6.55
C ALA A 88 32.35 -2.37 -6.21
N VAL A 89 32.14 -1.06 -6.42
CA VAL A 89 33.21 -0.05 -6.30
C VAL A 89 33.24 0.64 -4.92
N SER A 90 32.15 0.62 -4.16
CA SER A 90 32.11 1.24 -2.82
C SER A 90 32.46 0.23 -1.74
N GLY A 91 33.77 -0.06 -1.63
CA GLY A 91 34.38 -0.92 -0.61
C GLY A 91 34.27 -0.39 0.82
N THR A 92 33.06 -0.25 1.35
CA THR A 92 32.81 0.03 2.77
C THR A 92 32.11 -1.16 3.40
N ASN A 93 32.88 -1.98 4.13
CA ASN A 93 32.38 -2.99 5.04
C ASN A 93 31.65 -2.31 6.20
N VAL A 94 30.35 -2.02 6.02
CA VAL A 94 29.45 -1.82 7.15
C VAL A 94 28.67 -3.11 7.29
N ALA A 95 28.93 -3.82 8.39
CA ALA A 95 28.22 -5.03 8.74
C ALA A 95 26.72 -4.75 8.92
N LEU A 96 25.95 -4.79 7.82
CA LEU A 96 24.49 -4.85 7.81
C LEU A 96 24.04 -6.27 8.17
N SER A 97 24.57 -6.77 9.27
CA SER A 97 24.10 -7.97 9.92
C SER A 97 22.95 -7.59 10.84
N ARG A 98 21.75 -8.07 10.48
CA ARG A 98 20.63 -8.36 11.40
C ARG A 98 19.79 -7.20 11.92
N LEU A 99 19.09 -6.49 11.03
CA LEU A 99 17.69 -6.16 11.32
C LEU A 99 16.78 -6.99 10.40
N ARG A 100 16.69 -8.29 10.66
CA ARG A 100 15.47 -9.02 10.31
C ARG A 100 14.44 -8.51 11.32
N LEU A 101 13.67 -7.48 10.95
CA LEU A 101 12.43 -7.19 11.63
C LEU A 101 11.55 -8.44 11.51
N PHE A 102 11.63 -9.31 12.53
CA PHE A 102 10.63 -10.33 12.77
C PHE A 102 9.37 -9.62 13.26
N LEU A 103 8.74 -8.85 12.37
CA LEU A 103 7.31 -8.62 12.49
C LEU A 103 6.68 -10.02 12.46
N PRO A 104 5.84 -10.38 13.44
CA PRO A 104 5.14 -11.66 13.38
C PRO A 104 4.50 -11.76 12.00
N LEU A 105 4.70 -12.90 11.35
CA LEU A 105 4.41 -13.18 9.93
C LEU A 105 2.91 -12.98 9.54
N THR A 106 2.11 -12.47 10.46
CA THR A 106 0.66 -12.44 10.44
C THR A 106 0.09 -11.02 10.40
N SER A 107 0.73 -9.99 10.96
CA SER A 107 0.15 -8.63 10.97
C SER A 107 0.58 -7.79 9.77
N PRO A 108 -0.33 -7.28 8.93
CA PRO A 108 0.03 -6.48 7.76
C PRO A 108 0.44 -5.05 8.19
N PRO A 109 1.72 -4.64 8.00
CA PRO A 109 2.12 -3.29 8.31
C PRO A 109 1.59 -2.28 7.27
N LEU A 110 1.25 -1.08 7.74
CA LEU A 110 1.03 0.11 6.92
C LEU A 110 2.26 1.02 6.99
N LEU A 111 2.85 1.30 5.82
CA LEU A 111 4.02 2.15 5.66
C LEU A 111 3.69 3.28 4.68
N ALA A 112 4.29 4.45 4.85
CA ALA A 112 4.19 5.54 3.88
C ALA A 112 5.25 5.42 2.77
N LEU A 113 4.95 5.96 1.58
CA LEU A 113 5.99 6.27 0.60
C LEU A 113 6.90 7.37 1.14
N ASN A 114 8.19 7.32 0.76
CA ASN A 114 9.28 8.23 1.19
C ASN A 114 9.14 9.69 0.71
N ALA A 115 8.09 10.02 -0.04
CA ALA A 115 7.74 11.37 -0.43
C ALA A 115 6.21 11.49 -0.57
N PRO A 116 5.62 12.68 -0.34
CA PRO A 116 4.23 12.92 -0.68
C PRO A 116 4.03 12.84 -2.21
N LEU A 117 2.81 12.53 -2.63
CA LEU A 117 2.43 12.44 -4.03
C LEU A 117 1.20 13.28 -4.34
N LYS A 118 1.20 13.84 -5.55
CA LYS A 118 0.01 14.37 -6.21
C LYS A 118 -0.92 13.23 -6.64
N GLY A 119 -2.12 13.61 -7.09
CA GLY A 119 -3.13 12.70 -7.62
C GLY A 119 -2.70 11.94 -8.87
N ASP A 120 -1.78 12.48 -9.69
CA ASP A 120 -1.22 11.74 -10.83
C ASP A 120 -0.11 10.78 -10.36
N MET A 121 -0.55 9.58 -10.00
CA MET A 121 0.32 8.49 -9.63
C MET A 121 0.53 7.52 -10.82
N ARG A 122 0.25 7.96 -12.05
CA ARG A 122 0.15 7.09 -13.25
C ARG A 122 -0.88 5.96 -13.07
N GLY A 123 -1.97 6.29 -12.40
CA GLY A 123 -3.03 5.38 -11.98
C GLY A 123 -2.64 4.45 -10.84
N ILE A 124 -3.57 3.59 -10.42
CA ILE A 124 -3.33 2.65 -9.30
C ILE A 124 -2.11 1.73 -9.52
N ARG A 125 -1.78 1.42 -10.78
CA ARG A 125 -0.61 0.60 -11.11
C ARG A 125 0.71 1.31 -10.80
N GLY A 126 0.79 2.62 -11.05
CA GLY A 126 1.98 3.39 -10.70
C GLY A 126 2.12 3.55 -9.19
N ALA A 127 1.02 3.79 -8.47
CA ALA A 127 1.01 3.81 -7.01
C ALA A 127 1.46 2.45 -6.40
N ASP A 128 0.89 1.33 -6.88
CA ASP A 128 1.29 -0.02 -6.46
C ASP A 128 2.78 -0.29 -6.78
N PHE A 129 3.27 0.16 -7.94
CA PHE A 129 4.67 0.02 -8.32
C PHE A 129 5.62 0.78 -7.40
N LEU A 130 5.27 2.00 -6.98
CA LEU A 130 6.06 2.78 -6.01
C LEU A 130 6.14 2.07 -4.64
N CYS A 131 5.02 1.53 -4.15
CA CYS A 131 5.00 0.73 -2.93
C CYS A 131 5.92 -0.49 -3.04
N TYR A 132 5.86 -1.22 -4.17
CA TYR A 132 6.73 -2.35 -4.43
C TYR A 132 8.21 -1.94 -4.46
N GLN A 133 8.55 -0.90 -5.22
CA GLN A 133 9.93 -0.47 -5.42
C GLN A 133 10.57 -0.02 -4.10
N GLN A 134 9.87 0.79 -3.30
CA GLN A 134 10.41 1.28 -2.03
C GLN A 134 10.54 0.16 -1.00
N ALA A 135 9.57 -0.76 -0.92
CA ALA A 135 9.69 -1.95 -0.08
C ALA A 135 10.97 -2.75 -0.41
N ARG A 136 11.24 -2.98 -1.70
CA ARG A 136 12.43 -3.72 -2.15
C ARG A 136 13.72 -2.99 -1.86
N SER A 137 13.74 -1.67 -1.97
CA SER A 137 14.93 -0.84 -1.70
C SER A 137 15.43 -0.94 -0.26
N VAL A 138 14.55 -1.29 0.69
CA VAL A 138 14.87 -1.48 2.11
C VAL A 138 14.85 -2.96 2.53
N GLY A 139 14.88 -3.89 1.57
CA GLY A 139 14.99 -5.33 1.82
C GLY A 139 13.71 -6.02 2.27
N LEU A 140 12.55 -5.35 2.24
CA LEU A 140 11.28 -6.00 2.56
C LEU A 140 10.87 -6.96 1.44
N THR A 141 10.65 -8.22 1.81
CA THR A 141 10.35 -9.29 0.84
C THR A 141 8.88 -9.49 0.57
N ALA A 142 7.99 -8.94 1.42
CA ALA A 142 6.55 -9.01 1.23
C ALA A 142 6.09 -8.13 0.05
N THR A 143 4.84 -8.29 -0.38
CA THR A 143 4.26 -7.43 -1.41
C THR A 143 3.46 -6.33 -0.74
N TYR A 144 3.67 -5.10 -1.21
CA TYR A 144 2.98 -3.91 -0.75
C TYR A 144 2.15 -3.35 -1.88
N ARG A 145 0.94 -2.90 -1.57
CA ARG A 145 0.02 -2.21 -2.50
C ARG A 145 -0.40 -0.88 -1.90
N ALA A 146 -0.75 0.07 -2.77
CA ALA A 146 -1.23 1.37 -2.35
C ALA A 146 -2.56 1.23 -1.59
N PHE A 147 -2.67 1.94 -0.48
CA PHE A 147 -3.88 2.06 0.35
C PHE A 147 -4.86 3.04 -0.32
N LEU A 148 -5.32 2.70 -1.52
CA LEU A 148 -6.18 3.55 -2.34
C LEU A 148 -7.33 2.73 -2.95
N SER A 149 -8.52 3.30 -2.98
CA SER A 149 -9.57 2.83 -3.90
C SER A 149 -9.12 3.03 -5.35
N SER A 150 -9.62 2.20 -6.26
CA SER A 150 -9.39 2.35 -7.71
C SER A 150 -10.67 2.10 -8.49
N HIS A 151 -10.61 2.24 -9.81
CA HIS A 151 -11.76 2.05 -10.69
C HIS A 151 -12.53 0.73 -10.45
N LEU A 152 -11.81 -0.37 -10.17
CA LEU A 152 -12.36 -1.71 -10.01
C LEU A 152 -12.17 -2.30 -8.61
N GLN A 153 -11.64 -1.55 -7.65
CA GLN A 153 -11.32 -2.06 -6.32
C GLN A 153 -11.72 -1.07 -5.24
N ASP A 154 -12.55 -1.52 -4.30
CA ASP A 154 -12.84 -0.79 -3.08
C ASP A 154 -11.70 -0.97 -2.08
N LEU A 155 -11.29 0.10 -1.40
CA LEU A 155 -10.21 0.08 -0.42
C LEU A 155 -10.44 -0.98 0.67
N ALA A 156 -11.66 -1.11 1.20
CA ALA A 156 -12.00 -2.12 2.20
C ALA A 156 -11.70 -3.56 1.76
N THR A 157 -11.54 -3.79 0.45
CA THR A 157 -11.35 -5.12 -0.14
C THR A 157 -9.90 -5.49 -0.47
N ILE A 158 -8.94 -4.57 -0.31
CA ILE A 158 -7.52 -4.81 -0.62
C ILE A 158 -6.94 -5.95 0.22
N VAL A 159 -7.26 -5.99 1.52
CA VAL A 159 -6.87 -7.08 2.42
C VAL A 159 -7.83 -8.26 2.26
N ARG A 160 -7.28 -9.49 2.34
CA ARG A 160 -8.06 -10.72 2.22
C ARG A 160 -9.11 -10.82 3.29
N LYS A 161 -10.29 -11.34 2.94
CA LYS A 161 -11.45 -11.45 3.86
C LYS A 161 -11.10 -12.15 5.19
N ALA A 162 -10.30 -13.21 5.16
CA ALA A 162 -9.92 -13.98 6.34
C ALA A 162 -9.01 -13.20 7.32
N ASP A 163 -8.25 -12.24 6.81
CA ASP A 163 -7.29 -11.46 7.59
C ASP A 163 -7.97 -10.23 8.23
N ARG A 164 -9.14 -9.80 7.71
CA ARG A 164 -9.72 -8.49 8.05
C ARG A 164 -10.12 -8.31 9.51
N ASN A 165 -10.53 -9.38 10.17
CA ASN A 165 -11.06 -9.35 11.55
C ASN A 165 -10.10 -9.96 12.57
N ASN A 166 -9.04 -10.63 12.13
CA ASN A 166 -8.23 -11.50 12.99
C ASN A 166 -6.81 -10.96 13.21
N LEU A 167 -6.40 -9.96 12.42
CA LEU A 167 -5.03 -9.45 12.43
C LEU A 167 -5.03 -7.94 12.70
N PRO A 168 -4.22 -7.47 13.67
CA PRO A 168 -4.04 -6.04 13.89
C PRO A 168 -3.22 -5.44 12.77
N VAL A 169 -3.52 -4.18 12.45
CA VAL A 169 -2.77 -3.38 11.50
C VAL A 169 -1.73 -2.59 12.27
N VAL A 170 -0.47 -2.76 11.90
CA VAL A 170 0.68 -2.23 12.65
C VAL A 170 1.49 -1.25 11.81
N ASN A 171 2.38 -0.49 12.44
CA ASN A 171 3.39 0.31 11.73
C ASN A 171 4.68 -0.50 11.48
N LEU A 172 5.72 0.16 10.96
CA LEU A 172 7.02 -0.47 10.70
C LEU A 172 7.67 -1.10 11.94
N ARG A 173 7.39 -0.60 13.15
CA ARG A 173 7.95 -1.11 14.41
C ARG A 173 7.08 -2.16 15.08
N GLY A 174 5.96 -2.56 14.47
CA GLY A 174 5.02 -3.51 15.05
C GLY A 174 4.05 -2.90 16.07
N GLU A 175 4.04 -1.56 16.21
CA GLU A 175 3.09 -0.87 17.08
C GLU A 175 1.71 -0.84 16.41
N ILE A 176 0.66 -1.11 17.18
CA ILE A 176 -0.70 -1.21 16.66
C ILE A 176 -1.21 0.18 16.24
N LEU A 177 -1.62 0.29 14.98
CA LEU A 177 -2.37 1.41 14.45
C LEU A 177 -3.88 1.14 14.59
N PHE A 178 -4.33 -0.03 14.12
CA PHE A 178 -5.73 -0.42 14.17
C PHE A 178 -5.88 -1.82 14.73
N SER A 179 -6.93 -2.06 15.52
CA SER A 179 -7.19 -3.37 16.11
C SER A 179 -7.43 -4.43 15.04
N THR A 180 -8.09 -4.06 13.94
CA THR A 180 -8.32 -4.92 12.76
C THR A 180 -8.43 -4.08 11.48
N TRP A 181 -8.33 -4.71 10.30
CA TRP A 181 -8.60 -4.01 9.04
C TRP A 181 -10.03 -3.47 8.95
N THR A 182 -11.02 -4.26 9.38
CA THR A 182 -12.43 -3.84 9.38
C THR A 182 -12.67 -2.62 10.28
N SER A 183 -11.90 -2.48 11.37
CA SER A 183 -12.02 -1.33 12.27
C SER A 183 -11.66 0.01 11.61
N ILE A 184 -10.89 0.00 10.51
CA ILE A 184 -10.59 1.20 9.73
C ILE A 184 -11.86 1.77 9.09
N PHE A 185 -12.80 0.91 8.71
CA PHE A 185 -13.99 1.28 7.94
C PHE A 185 -15.29 1.24 8.76
N SER A 186 -15.18 1.24 10.09
CA SER A 186 -16.31 1.24 11.02
C SER A 186 -16.75 2.67 11.38
N GLU A 187 -17.66 2.82 12.34
CA GLU A 187 -18.25 4.11 12.77
C GLU A 187 -17.19 5.20 13.08
N ASN A 188 -16.01 4.78 13.52
CA ASN A 188 -14.90 5.68 13.87
C ASN A 188 -14.00 6.06 12.68
N ALA A 189 -14.30 5.61 11.45
CA ALA A 189 -13.66 6.02 10.19
C ALA A 189 -12.12 6.10 10.28
N GLY A 190 -11.47 5.04 10.77
CA GLY A 190 -10.01 4.97 10.80
C GLY A 190 -9.37 5.87 11.84
N MET A 191 -10.04 6.15 12.96
CA MET A 191 -9.37 6.73 14.13
C MET A 191 -8.40 5.74 14.75
N PHE A 192 -7.14 6.16 14.87
CA PHE A 192 -6.10 5.49 15.64
C PHE A 192 -5.46 6.45 16.64
N ASN A 193 -4.64 5.90 17.54
CA ASN A 193 -3.91 6.67 18.53
C ASN A 193 -2.98 7.68 17.82
N PRO A 194 -3.20 9.00 17.96
CA PRO A 194 -2.39 10.01 17.27
C PRO A 194 -0.92 10.07 17.76
N LEU A 195 -0.60 9.40 18.87
CA LEU A 195 0.76 9.25 19.38
C LEU A 195 1.51 8.08 18.71
N THR A 196 0.82 7.14 18.08
CA THR A 196 1.46 6.03 17.37
C THR A 196 1.93 6.51 16.00
N PRO A 197 3.24 6.50 15.70
CA PRO A 197 3.75 7.00 14.43
C PRO A 197 3.37 6.12 13.24
N ILE A 198 3.21 6.76 12.09
CA ILE A 198 3.30 6.08 10.79
C ILE A 198 4.72 6.33 10.27
N TYR A 199 5.39 5.27 9.83
CA TYR A 199 6.74 5.36 9.28
C TYR A 199 6.72 5.21 7.77
N SER A 200 7.60 5.92 7.08
CA SER A 200 7.93 5.66 5.68
C SER A 200 8.79 4.41 5.53
N PHE A 201 8.99 3.92 4.29
CA PHE A 201 9.87 2.79 4.01
C PHE A 201 11.31 3.01 4.49
N ASP A 202 11.82 4.23 4.41
CA ASP A 202 13.14 4.61 4.92
C ASP A 202 13.17 4.90 6.44
N GLY A 203 12.08 4.65 7.16
CA GLY A 203 12.04 4.68 8.63
C GLY A 203 11.77 6.05 9.25
N ARG A 204 11.43 7.07 8.46
CA ARG A 204 11.11 8.42 8.95
C ARG A 204 9.67 8.50 9.47
N ASN A 205 9.46 9.26 10.56
CA ASN A 205 8.13 9.47 11.13
C ASN A 205 7.39 10.57 10.36
N ILE A 206 6.45 10.20 9.49
CA ILE A 206 5.74 11.16 8.62
C ILE A 206 4.92 12.20 9.40
N MET A 207 4.62 11.95 10.68
CA MET A 207 3.82 12.83 11.53
C MET A 207 4.59 14.04 12.02
N THR A 208 5.92 13.93 12.11
CA THR A 208 6.81 14.96 12.67
C THR A 208 7.75 15.52 11.61
N GLU A 209 8.05 14.75 10.58
CA GLU A 209 9.01 15.13 9.53
C GLU A 209 8.48 16.25 8.64
N PRO A 210 9.30 17.26 8.30
CA PRO A 210 8.88 18.40 7.48
C PRO A 210 8.70 18.02 6.00
N ALA A 211 9.29 16.91 5.55
CA ALA A 211 9.16 16.43 4.17
C ALA A 211 7.71 16.10 3.76
N TRP A 212 6.79 15.93 4.71
CA TRP A 212 5.35 15.82 4.47
C TRP A 212 4.63 17.02 5.10
N PRO A 213 4.52 18.16 4.42
CA PRO A 213 3.91 19.35 5.01
C PRO A 213 2.44 19.11 5.39
N GLU A 214 1.70 18.44 4.50
CA GLU A 214 0.31 18.06 4.74
C GLU A 214 0.21 16.72 5.49
N LYS A 215 -0.38 16.73 6.68
CA LYS A 215 -0.61 15.52 7.50
C LYS A 215 -1.92 14.84 7.12
N LEU A 216 -2.09 14.61 5.82
CA LEU A 216 -3.24 14.02 5.15
C LEU A 216 -2.80 12.75 4.40
N VAL A 217 -3.68 11.76 4.28
CA VAL A 217 -3.48 10.53 3.49
C VAL A 217 -4.51 10.44 2.38
N TRP A 218 -4.07 10.23 1.15
CA TRP A 218 -4.96 9.88 0.05
C TRP A 218 -5.63 8.52 0.29
N HIS A 219 -6.93 8.40 -0.02
CA HIS A 219 -7.60 7.10 -0.02
C HIS A 219 -8.67 6.94 -1.12
N GLY A 220 -9.36 8.01 -1.53
CA GLY A 220 -10.35 7.96 -2.62
C GLY A 220 -11.60 7.11 -2.32
N SER A 221 -11.96 6.97 -1.04
CA SER A 221 -13.00 6.07 -0.57
C SER A 221 -13.98 6.77 0.37
N SER A 222 -15.19 6.23 0.51
CA SER A 222 -16.11 6.59 1.59
C SER A 222 -15.58 6.07 2.94
N LYS A 223 -16.24 6.48 4.03
CA LYS A 223 -15.93 6.00 5.39
C LYS A 223 -15.99 4.48 5.56
N VAL A 224 -16.82 3.81 4.75
CA VAL A 224 -16.94 2.34 4.75
C VAL A 224 -15.98 1.67 3.74
N GLY A 225 -15.09 2.45 3.13
CA GLY A 225 -14.04 1.96 2.22
C GLY A 225 -14.52 1.65 0.81
N THR A 226 -15.73 2.07 0.41
CA THR A 226 -16.22 1.99 -0.98
C THR A 226 -15.58 3.08 -1.83
N ARG A 227 -15.16 2.77 -3.06
CA ARG A 227 -14.57 3.76 -3.97
C ARG A 227 -15.52 4.92 -4.26
N LEU A 228 -14.98 6.14 -4.28
CA LEU A 228 -15.68 7.35 -4.71
C LEU A 228 -15.18 7.74 -6.09
N THR A 229 -15.89 7.34 -7.15
CA THR A 229 -15.45 7.55 -8.54
C THR A 229 -15.34 9.02 -8.93
N ALA A 230 -16.02 9.92 -8.21
CA ALA A 230 -15.88 11.36 -8.39
C ALA A 230 -14.66 11.94 -7.65
N ASN A 231 -14.16 11.28 -6.59
CA ASN A 231 -13.19 11.84 -5.63
C ASN A 231 -11.98 10.92 -5.46
N TYR A 232 -11.38 10.50 -6.56
CA TYR A 232 -10.17 9.66 -6.58
C TYR A 232 -9.18 10.07 -7.69
N CYS A 233 -9.13 11.38 -8.00
CA CYS A 233 -8.22 11.97 -8.99
C CYS A 233 -8.26 11.27 -10.36
N GLU A 234 -9.47 11.02 -10.88
CA GLU A 234 -9.70 10.26 -12.13
C GLU A 234 -8.99 8.89 -12.15
N ALA A 235 -9.13 8.17 -11.04
CA ALA A 235 -8.42 6.92 -10.75
C ALA A 235 -6.90 7.10 -10.70
N TRP A 236 -6.47 8.18 -10.03
CA TRP A 236 -5.08 8.57 -9.75
C TRP A 236 -4.25 8.88 -11.01
N ARG A 237 -4.86 9.49 -12.02
CA ARG A 237 -4.23 9.80 -13.32
C ARG A 237 -4.07 11.28 -13.61
N THR A 238 -4.48 12.14 -12.70
CA THR A 238 -4.38 13.59 -12.89
C THR A 238 -3.94 14.27 -11.61
N GLY A 239 -3.09 15.28 -11.77
CA GLY A 239 -2.66 16.22 -10.74
C GLY A 239 -3.28 17.61 -10.93
N ASP A 240 -4.31 17.72 -11.77
CA ASP A 240 -5.00 19.00 -12.04
C ASP A 240 -5.66 19.54 -10.76
N VAL A 241 -5.45 20.83 -10.49
CA VAL A 241 -6.00 21.51 -9.32
C VAL A 241 -7.53 21.64 -9.35
N ALA A 242 -8.16 21.49 -10.52
CA ALA A 242 -9.61 21.46 -10.69
C ALA A 242 -10.23 20.11 -10.30
N VAL A 243 -9.43 19.04 -10.29
CA VAL A 243 -9.86 17.70 -9.91
C VAL A 243 -9.59 17.47 -8.43
N THR A 244 -10.43 16.67 -7.78
CA THR A 244 -10.32 16.37 -6.35
C THR A 244 -10.17 14.88 -6.05
N GLY A 245 -9.62 14.61 -4.87
CA GLY A 245 -9.49 13.30 -4.28
C GLY A 245 -9.96 13.32 -2.83
N GLN A 246 -10.41 12.17 -2.35
CA GLN A 246 -10.73 11.98 -0.94
C GLN A 246 -9.45 11.66 -0.15
N ALA A 247 -9.22 12.42 0.92
CA ALA A 247 -8.10 12.29 1.84
C ALA A 247 -8.55 12.29 3.31
N ALA A 248 -7.71 11.79 4.21
CA ALA A 248 -7.99 11.75 5.65
C ALA A 248 -6.85 12.34 6.49
N LEU A 249 -7.19 13.15 7.50
CA LEU A 249 -6.26 13.73 8.46
C LEU A 249 -5.67 12.65 9.36
N ILE A 250 -4.35 12.57 9.38
CA ILE A 250 -3.60 11.65 10.24
C ILE A 250 -3.48 12.23 11.65
N ARG A 251 -3.31 13.56 11.77
CA ARG A 251 -3.26 14.31 13.03
C ARG A 251 -4.38 15.35 13.07
N LYS A 252 -5.00 15.58 14.24
CA LYS A 252 -5.86 16.75 14.42
C LYS A 252 -5.00 18.01 14.24
N ARG A 253 -5.47 19.00 13.47
CA ARG A 253 -4.91 20.35 13.57
C ARG A 253 -5.14 20.81 15.01
N LEU A 254 -4.06 21.09 15.74
CA LEU A 254 -4.16 21.86 16.96
C LEU A 254 -4.62 23.25 16.50
N GLN A 255 -5.84 23.62 16.88
CA GLN A 255 -6.32 25.00 16.79
C GLN A 255 -5.76 25.78 17.96
#